data_AF-A0A1Q8QCE2-F1
#
_entry.id   AF-A0A1Q8QCE2-F1
#
_cell.length_a   1.000
_cell.length_b   1.000
_cell.length_c   1.000
_cell.angle_alpha   90.00
_cell.angle_beta   90.00
_cell.angle_gamma   90.00
#
_symmetry.space_group_name_H-M   'P 1'
#
loop_
_entity.id
_entity.type
_entity.pdbx_description
1 polymer ?
#
loop_
_entity_poly.entity_id
_entity_poly.type
_entity_poly.pdbx_seq_one_letter_code
_entity_poly.pdbx_strand_id
1 'polypeptide(L)'
;MILRCRLCHADIAVFDPARLNLPFASAMFGPLAPGFAPPFAPGTAWEEMRCPHCRHHPQGYDPAGQGSLATDAGEWTLPRPAAAHAKHTSAKRGN
;
A
#
# COMPACT_ATOMS: atom_id res chain seq x y z
N MET A 1 -5.18 -7.31 -10.00
CA MET A 1 -3.77 -7.55 -9.62
C MET A 1 -3.75 -8.17 -8.23
N ILE A 2 -2.75 -8.98 -7.90
CA ILE A 2 -2.65 -9.64 -6.59
C ILE A 2 -1.61 -8.91 -5.75
N LEU A 3 -1.96 -8.47 -4.55
CA LEU A 3 -1.02 -8.00 -3.53
C LEU A 3 -0.30 -9.21 -2.94
N ARG A 4 1.03 -9.19 -2.95
CA ARG A 4 1.88 -10.21 -2.34
C ARG A 4 2.64 -9.67 -1.13
N CYS A 5 2.91 -10.54 -0.17
CA CYS A 5 3.82 -10.20 0.92
C CYS A 5 5.26 -10.11 0.40
N ARG A 6 5.97 -9.02 0.66
CA ARG A 6 7.41 -8.92 0.36
C ARG A 6 8.29 -9.87 1.15
N LEU A 7 7.84 -10.30 2.33
CA LEU A 7 8.66 -11.12 3.22
C LEU A 7 8.49 -12.62 2.97
N CYS A 8 7.25 -13.09 2.91
CA CYS A 8 6.95 -14.52 2.73
C CYS A 8 6.43 -14.88 1.33
N HIS A 9 6.27 -13.89 0.44
CA HIS A 9 5.80 -14.05 -0.94
C HIS A 9 4.40 -14.66 -1.10
N ALA A 10 3.65 -14.80 -0.01
CA ALA A 10 2.28 -15.26 -0.06
C ALA A 10 1.37 -14.24 -0.74
N ASP A 11 0.40 -14.73 -1.49
CA ASP A 11 -0.69 -13.92 -2.05
C ASP A 11 -1.61 -13.50 -0.90
N ILE A 12 -1.94 -12.22 -0.83
CA ILE A 12 -2.71 -11.66 0.28
C ILE A 12 -4.10 -11.24 -0.18
N ALA A 13 -4.17 -10.40 -1.22
CA ALA A 13 -5.40 -9.72 -1.61
C ALA A 13 -5.47 -9.53 -3.12
N VAL A 14 -6.69 -9.39 -3.64
CA VAL A 14 -6.90 -8.86 -4.99
C VAL A 14 -7.18 -7.37 -4.89
N PHE A 15 -6.61 -6.57 -5.79
CA PHE A 15 -6.92 -5.16 -5.90
C PHE A 15 -6.98 -4.73 -7.37
N ASP A 16 -7.67 -3.62 -7.60
CA ASP A 16 -7.73 -2.91 -8.88
C ASP A 16 -6.82 -1.68 -8.80
N PRO A 17 -5.70 -1.62 -9.56
CA PRO A 17 -4.80 -0.47 -9.56
C PRO A 17 -5.49 0.86 -9.85
N ALA A 18 -6.57 0.87 -10.65
CA ALA A 18 -7.31 2.08 -10.98
C ALA A 18 -8.18 2.61 -9.82
N ARG A 19 -8.41 1.78 -8.79
CA ARG A 19 -9.22 2.13 -7.60
C ARG A 19 -8.37 2.44 -6.37
N LEU A 20 -7.06 2.23 -6.45
CA LEU A 20 -6.13 2.57 -5.37
C LEU A 20 -6.04 4.09 -5.22
N ASN A 21 -6.23 4.56 -3.98
CA ASN A 21 -6.08 5.96 -3.61
C ASN A 21 -5.31 6.06 -2.29
N LEU A 22 -4.49 7.09 -2.15
CA LEU A 22 -3.79 7.36 -0.89
C LEU A 22 -4.66 8.20 0.05
N PRO A 23 -4.67 7.92 1.37
CA PRO A 23 -4.03 6.77 2.02
C PRO A 23 -4.75 5.45 1.68
N PHE A 24 -4.00 4.35 1.60
CA PHE A 24 -4.62 3.04 1.37
C PHE A 24 -5.47 2.61 2.55
N ALA A 25 -6.58 1.94 2.24
CA ALA A 25 -7.52 1.42 3.23
C ALA A 25 -7.89 -0.02 2.89
N SER A 26 -8.29 -0.80 3.90
CA SER A 26 -8.59 -2.23 3.73
C SER A 26 -9.67 -2.49 2.68
N ALA A 27 -10.60 -1.56 2.50
CA ALA A 27 -11.66 -1.64 1.48
C ALA A 27 -11.13 -1.71 0.03
N MET A 28 -9.88 -1.31 -0.23
CA MET A 28 -9.27 -1.39 -1.56
C MET A 28 -8.71 -2.78 -1.87
N PHE A 29 -8.65 -3.67 -0.87
CA PHE A 29 -8.05 -4.99 -0.94
C PHE A 29 -9.11 -6.07 -0.68
N GLY A 30 -9.52 -6.74 -1.76
CA GLY A 30 -10.54 -7.79 -1.74
C GLY A 30 -9.97 -9.20 -1.51
N PRO A 31 -10.86 -10.19 -1.32
CA PRO A 31 -10.48 -11.59 -1.16
C PRO A 31 -9.82 -12.16 -2.42
N LEU A 32 -8.97 -13.18 -2.24
CA LEU A 32 -8.26 -13.83 -3.35
C LEU A 32 -9.18 -14.58 -4.32
N ALA A 33 -10.30 -15.09 -3.82
CA ALA A 33 -11.30 -15.79 -4.63
C ALA A 33 -12.71 -15.57 -4.06
N PRO A 34 -13.77 -15.75 -4.86
CA PRO A 34 -15.14 -15.71 -4.38
C PRO A 34 -15.36 -16.70 -3.22
N GLY A 35 -16.03 -16.25 -2.16
CA GLY A 35 -16.30 -17.05 -0.96
C GLY A 35 -15.18 -17.08 0.09
N PHE A 36 -14.01 -16.47 -0.18
CA PHE A 36 -12.96 -16.31 0.82
C PHE A 36 -13.17 -15.05 1.65
N ALA A 37 -12.70 -15.08 2.91
CA ALA A 37 -12.73 -13.92 3.78
C ALA A 37 -11.83 -12.79 3.24
N PRO A 38 -12.19 -11.51 3.44
CA PRO A 38 -11.30 -10.40 3.18
C PRO A 38 -9.98 -10.56 3.97
N PRO A 39 -8.84 -10.18 3.39
CA PRO A 39 -7.54 -10.41 4.02
C PRO A 39 -7.26 -9.47 5.19
N PHE A 40 -7.97 -8.34 5.26
CA PHE A 40 -7.83 -7.34 6.30
C PHE A 40 -9.19 -7.03 6.90
N ALA A 41 -9.21 -6.64 8.18
CA ALA A 41 -10.45 -6.23 8.81
C ALA A 41 -10.98 -4.92 8.18
N PRO A 42 -12.31 -4.74 8.12
CA PRO A 42 -12.90 -3.49 7.63
C PRO A 42 -12.40 -2.30 8.44
N GLY A 43 -11.97 -1.23 7.76
CA GLY A 43 -11.47 -0.01 8.40
C GLY A 43 -10.01 -0.04 8.86
N THR A 44 -9.30 -1.17 8.74
CA THR A 44 -7.87 -1.24 9.05
C THR A 44 -7.07 -0.28 8.17
N ALA A 45 -6.30 0.60 8.82
CA ALA A 45 -5.37 1.51 8.14
C ALA A 45 -4.21 0.73 7.53
N TRP A 46 -3.60 1.26 6.47
CA TRP A 46 -2.49 0.61 5.77
C TRP A 46 -1.35 0.20 6.71
N GLU A 47 -0.94 1.11 7.59
CA GLU A 47 0.15 0.94 8.55
C GLU A 47 -0.10 -0.21 9.54
N GLU A 48 -1.37 -0.56 9.75
CA GLU A 48 -1.83 -1.62 10.65
C GLU A 48 -2.07 -2.95 9.93
N MET A 49 -2.10 -2.96 8.59
CA MET A 49 -2.32 -4.18 7.83
C MET A 49 -1.19 -5.18 8.08
N ARG A 50 -1.56 -6.44 8.26
CA ARG A 50 -0.62 -7.55 8.46
C ARG A 50 -0.95 -8.67 7.49
N CYS A 51 0.09 -9.26 6.91
CA CYS A 51 -0.01 -10.48 6.13
C CYS A 51 -0.65 -11.58 6.99
N PRO A 52 -1.71 -12.25 6.51
CA PRO A 52 -2.33 -13.36 7.25
C PRO A 52 -1.38 -14.52 7.54
N HIS A 53 -0.33 -14.69 6.73
CA HIS A 53 0.60 -15.81 6.81
C HIS A 53 1.79 -15.57 7.75
N CYS A 54 2.50 -14.45 7.62
CA CYS A 54 3.69 -14.15 8.42
C CYS A 54 3.46 -13.07 9.50
N ARG A 55 2.25 -12.48 9.55
CA ARG A 55 1.87 -11.44 10.53
C ARG A 55 2.70 -10.15 10.48
N HIS A 56 3.51 -9.96 9.45
CA HIS A 56 4.24 -8.72 9.20
C HIS A 56 3.50 -7.83 8.20
N HIS A 57 3.90 -6.56 8.12
CA HIS A 57 3.32 -5.64 7.14
C HIS A 57 3.54 -6.17 5.70
N PRO A 58 2.56 -6.08 4.78
CA PRO A 58 2.67 -6.61 3.42
C PRO A 58 3.91 -6.13 2.64
N GLN A 59 4.36 -4.89 2.88
CA GLN A 59 5.55 -4.31 2.26
C GLN A 59 6.85 -4.54 3.05
N GLY A 60 6.83 -5.40 4.07
CA GLY A 60 8.00 -5.66 4.92
C GLY A 60 8.32 -4.50 5.87
N TYR A 61 9.58 -4.45 6.31
CA TYR A 61 10.08 -3.50 7.32
C TYR A 61 10.70 -2.23 6.73
N ASP A 62 10.94 -2.23 5.41
CA ASP A 62 11.71 -1.20 4.74
C ASP A 62 10.83 0.01 4.37
N PRO A 63 11.21 1.25 4.72
CA PRO A 63 10.51 2.45 4.26
C PRO A 63 10.46 2.57 2.72
N ALA A 64 11.37 1.94 1.97
CA ALA A 64 11.31 1.85 0.51
C ALA A 64 10.02 1.14 0.03
N GLY A 65 9.47 0.24 0.85
CA GLY A 65 8.18 -0.41 0.61
C GLY A 65 6.98 0.55 0.66
N GLN A 66 7.16 1.80 1.09
CA GLN A 66 6.10 2.82 1.05
C GLN A 66 5.82 3.36 -0.37
N GLY A 67 6.74 3.16 -1.33
CA GLY A 67 6.62 3.69 -2.68
C GLY A 67 6.09 2.71 -3.73
N SER A 68 5.94 1.42 -3.40
CA SER A 68 5.53 0.38 -4.34
C SER A 68 4.81 -0.77 -3.64
N LEU A 69 3.98 -1.51 -4.37
CA LEU A 69 3.36 -2.74 -3.93
C LEU A 69 4.06 -3.93 -4.58
N ALA A 70 4.42 -4.96 -3.80
CA ALA A 70 4.77 -6.25 -4.37
C ALA A 70 3.53 -6.96 -4.90
N THR A 71 3.59 -7.43 -6.15
CA THR A 71 2.44 -8.03 -6.84
C THR A 71 2.80 -9.33 -7.54
N ASP A 72 1.79 -10.04 -8.07
CA ASP A 72 1.97 -11.21 -8.93
C ASP A 72 2.76 -10.89 -10.22
N ALA A 73 2.72 -9.66 -10.70
CA ALA A 73 3.46 -9.19 -11.87
C ALA A 73 4.82 -8.56 -11.54
N GLY A 74 5.27 -8.62 -10.28
CA GLY A 74 6.49 -7.94 -9.79
C GLY A 74 6.19 -6.70 -8.96
N GLU A 75 7.16 -5.80 -8.82
CA GLU A 75 6.96 -4.55 -8.07
C GLU A 75 6.15 -3.54 -8.89
N TRP A 76 5.04 -3.06 -8.34
CA TRP A 76 4.21 -2.02 -8.93
C TRP A 76 4.40 -0.70 -8.19
N THR A 77 4.98 0.30 -8.87
CA THR A 77 5.22 1.63 -8.31
C THR A 77 3.91 2.37 -8.09
N LEU A 78 3.73 2.92 -6.89
CA LEU A 78 2.56 3.71 -6.58
C LEU A 78 2.60 5.02 -7.37
N PRO A 79 1.48 5.50 -7.91
CA PRO A 79 1.40 6.85 -8.42
C PRO A 79 1.69 7.80 -7.25
N ARG A 80 2.86 8.44 -7.28
CA ARG A 80 3.19 9.47 -6.28
C ARG A 80 2.08 10.51 -6.35
N PRO A 81 1.44 10.89 -5.23
CA PRO A 81 0.61 12.06 -5.26
C PRO A 81 1.52 13.19 -5.73
N ALA A 82 1.13 13.87 -6.81
CA ALA A 82 1.83 15.05 -7.29
C ALA A 82 2.02 15.92 -6.06
N ALA A 83 3.28 16.05 -5.61
CA ALA A 83 3.59 16.69 -4.34
C ALA A 83 2.83 18.00 -4.32
N ALA A 84 1.88 18.15 -3.39
CA ALA A 84 1.32 19.44 -3.08
C ALA A 84 2.55 20.33 -2.89
N HIS A 85 2.73 21.28 -3.80
CA HIS A 85 3.84 22.21 -3.78
C HIS A 85 3.83 22.86 -2.39
N ALA A 86 4.68 22.38 -1.50
CA ALA A 86 5.07 23.10 -0.31
C ALA A 86 5.87 24.29 -0.84
N LYS A 87 5.17 25.35 -1.24
CA LYS A 87 5.73 26.69 -1.41
C LYS A 87 6.16 27.16 -0.01
N HIS A 88 7.29 26.67 0.47
CA HIS A 88 8.08 27.43 1.42
C HIS A 88 8.69 28.58 0.63
N THR A 89 7.94 29.67 0.50
CA THR A 89 8.52 30.95 0.09
C THR A 89 9.53 31.34 1.15
N SER A 90 10.80 31.10 0.85
CA SER A 90 11.93 31.67 1.57
C SER A 90 11.90 33.18 1.34
N ALA A 91 11.23 33.92 2.22
CA ALA A 91 11.31 35.37 2.25
C ALA A 91 12.63 35.75 2.94
N LYS A 92 13.64 35.96 2.09
CA LYS A 92 14.89 36.66 2.35
C LYS A 92 14.60 37.96 3.11
N ARG A 93 14.91 38.01 4.41
CA ARG A 93 14.90 39.27 5.17
C ARG A 93 16.34 39.81 5.19
N GLY A 94 16.65 40.62 4.19
CA GLY A 94 17.83 41.47 4.16
C GLY A 94 17.41 42.91 4.41
N ASN A 95 17.88 43.47 5.52
CA ASN A 95 18.46 44.81 5.72
C ASN A 95 18.40 45.15 7.21
#